data_AF-F1W057-F1
#
_entry.id   AF-F1W057-F1
#
_cell.length_a   1.000
_cell.length_b   1.000
_cell.length_c   1.000
_cell.angle_alpha   90.00
_cell.angle_beta   90.00
_cell.angle_gamma   90.00
#
_symmetry.space_group_name_H-M   'P 1'
#
loop_
_entity.id
_entity.type
_entity.pdbx_description
1 polymer ?
#
loop_
_entity_poly.entity_id
_entity_poly.type
_entity_poly.pdbx_seq_one_letter_code
_entity_poly.pdbx_strand_id
1 'polypeptide(L)'
;MDGSKTAIHANKIGPNTGSTTPYYAAGQSPQQISLLDRMLVQGIESGLGIYQFVSRKAHRSGSDSKETTILTMLTNLREQKAATKEALIIAGKYEVIDLKDRQEKDSEYRQFLLTVKVIGAESAEPLRIPITQAGFKFTDAVLNADKIELARMALVQHIPTTLTPRAQTGTAQIHPLIVSHAGIGRNATLITYDRIWNLINSKNADERINRINLDDKLCELIEEGRKSRGPRFVHSREQLAQLRAALILAIEHRAEIANRTDTAPIHFHTERKGWLSRNPFKHVLTCLRKKPAV
;
A
#
# COMPACT_ATOMS: atom_id res chain seq x y z
N MET A 1 -35.69 -8.68 6.64
CA MET A 1 -34.68 -7.99 5.83
C MET A 1 -33.82 -7.19 6.78
N ASP A 2 -32.69 -7.76 7.19
CA ASP A 2 -31.90 -7.24 8.32
C ASP A 2 -30.77 -6.35 7.78
N GLY A 3 -31.01 -5.04 7.81
CA GLY A 3 -30.16 -3.99 7.26
C GLY A 3 -29.19 -3.42 8.29
N SER A 4 -28.40 -4.27 8.95
CA SER A 4 -27.56 -3.86 10.06
C SER A 4 -26.26 -4.68 10.12
N LYS A 5 -25.12 -3.97 10.19
CA LYS A 5 -23.73 -4.43 10.42
C LYS A 5 -22.82 -4.58 9.19
N THR A 6 -22.58 -3.48 8.49
CA THR A 6 -21.22 -3.17 7.98
C THR A 6 -20.76 -1.88 8.64
N ALA A 7 -20.50 -1.98 9.95
CA ALA A 7 -19.69 -0.97 10.63
C ALA A 7 -18.34 -0.94 9.92
N ILE A 8 -18.08 0.14 9.18
CA ILE A 8 -16.78 0.46 8.63
C ILE A 8 -15.81 0.41 9.81
N HIS A 9 -14.85 -0.52 9.78
CA HIS A 9 -13.69 -0.50 10.67
C HIS A 9 -12.78 0.69 10.29
N ALA A 10 -13.31 1.90 10.34
CA ALA A 10 -12.55 3.14 10.41
C ALA A 10 -12.03 3.39 11.84
N ASN A 11 -12.05 2.36 12.70
CA ASN A 11 -11.78 2.50 14.11
C ASN A 11 -10.27 2.56 14.38
N LYS A 12 -9.87 3.74 14.86
CA LYS A 12 -8.60 4.14 15.47
C LYS A 12 -7.44 4.34 14.50
N ILE A 13 -7.60 5.32 13.61
CA ILE A 13 -6.48 6.09 13.04
C ILE A 13 -5.99 7.07 14.12
N GLY A 14 -5.38 6.56 15.18
CA GLY A 14 -4.72 7.38 16.20
C GLY A 14 -3.24 7.55 15.85
N PRO A 15 -2.67 8.76 15.81
CA PRO A 15 -1.23 8.93 15.72
C PRO A 15 -0.61 8.42 17.02
N ASN A 16 0.28 7.44 16.93
CA ASN A 16 1.05 6.96 18.08
C ASN A 16 2.26 7.89 18.25
N THR A 17 2.11 8.99 18.99
CA THR A 17 3.06 10.12 19.06
C THR A 17 4.38 9.83 19.78
N GLY A 18 4.68 8.57 20.13
CA GLY A 18 5.94 8.17 20.78
C GLY A 18 6.66 7.00 20.13
N SER A 19 6.19 6.50 18.99
CA SER A 19 6.81 5.37 18.31
C SER A 19 7.70 5.86 17.16
N THR A 20 8.98 5.46 17.16
CA THR A 20 9.88 5.60 16.01
C THR A 20 9.51 4.68 14.84
N THR A 21 8.48 3.85 15.01
CA THR A 21 8.06 2.90 14.00
C THR A 21 7.28 3.58 12.88
N PRO A 22 7.59 3.30 11.61
CA PRO A 22 6.84 3.82 10.47
C PRO A 22 5.33 3.58 10.59
N TYR A 23 4.55 4.65 10.55
CA TYR A 23 3.10 4.59 10.57
C TYR A 23 2.52 4.45 9.16
N TYR A 24 1.77 3.36 8.92
CA TYR A 24 1.04 3.14 7.67
C TYR A 24 -0.46 3.41 7.87
N ALA A 25 -1.03 4.42 7.23
CA ALA A 25 -2.48 4.50 7.17
C ALA A 25 -3.01 3.40 6.23
N ALA A 26 -4.05 2.67 6.64
CA ALA A 26 -4.68 1.69 5.76
C ALA A 26 -6.19 1.60 5.97
N GLY A 27 -6.92 1.27 4.91
CA GLY A 27 -8.38 1.23 4.95
C GLY A 27 -9.04 0.44 3.83
N GLN A 28 -10.36 0.48 3.81
CA GLN A 28 -11.17 -0.18 2.79
C GLN A 28 -11.37 0.75 1.58
N SER A 29 -11.20 0.24 0.36
CA SER A 29 -11.56 0.97 -0.88
C SER A 29 -13.00 1.49 -0.78
N PRO A 30 -13.27 2.75 -1.21
CA PRO A 30 -14.60 3.32 -1.11
C PRO A 30 -15.57 2.51 -1.98
N GLN A 31 -16.74 2.21 -1.42
CA GLN A 31 -17.83 1.56 -2.16
C GLN A 31 -18.86 2.57 -2.67
N GLN A 32 -18.79 3.80 -2.17
CA GLN A 32 -19.72 4.89 -2.47
C GLN A 32 -18.95 6.20 -2.57
N ILE A 33 -19.48 7.14 -3.35
CA ILE A 33 -18.90 8.48 -3.54
C ILE A 33 -18.72 9.22 -2.21
N SER A 34 -19.67 9.10 -1.27
CA SER A 34 -19.56 9.75 0.05
C SER A 34 -18.34 9.29 0.88
N LEU A 35 -17.86 8.06 0.66
CA LEU A 35 -16.68 7.52 1.32
C LEU A 35 -15.38 7.88 0.59
N LEU A 36 -15.47 8.18 -0.71
CA LEU A 36 -14.34 8.63 -1.52
C LEU A 36 -13.78 9.95 -0.98
N ASP A 37 -14.66 10.91 -0.65
CA ASP A 37 -14.24 12.23 -0.17
C ASP A 37 -13.33 12.16 1.07
N ARG A 38 -13.73 11.39 2.09
CA ARG A 38 -12.94 11.22 3.32
C ARG A 38 -11.56 10.62 3.04
N MET A 39 -11.53 9.66 2.12
CA MET A 39 -10.29 9.00 1.73
C MET A 39 -9.37 9.94 0.96
N LEU A 40 -9.92 10.72 0.03
CA LEU A 40 -9.17 11.71 -0.74
C LEU A 40 -8.61 12.80 0.17
N VAL A 41 -9.38 13.30 1.14
CA VAL A 41 -8.88 14.25 2.14
C VAL A 41 -7.66 13.69 2.85
N GLN A 42 -7.72 12.44 3.33
CA GLN A 42 -6.57 11.82 3.99
C GLN A 42 -5.36 11.69 3.07
N GLY A 43 -5.56 11.29 1.81
CA GLY A 43 -4.50 11.23 0.81
C GLY A 43 -3.88 12.61 0.52
N ILE A 44 -4.70 13.65 0.37
CA ILE A 44 -4.29 15.03 0.10
C ILE A 44 -3.56 15.64 1.31
N GLU A 45 -4.13 15.52 2.50
CA GLU A 45 -3.58 16.10 3.73
C GLU A 45 -2.28 15.43 4.17
N SER A 46 -2.10 14.14 3.88
CA SER A 46 -0.82 13.47 4.09
C SER A 46 0.27 13.92 3.10
N GLY A 47 -0.11 14.45 1.94
CA GLY A 47 0.81 14.73 0.81
C GLY A 47 1.38 13.47 0.15
N LEU A 48 1.14 12.28 0.71
CA LEU A 48 1.71 11.02 0.26
C LEU A 48 0.79 10.27 -0.69
N GLY A 49 -0.49 10.65 -0.78
CA GLY A 49 -1.43 10.05 -1.71
C GLY A 49 -1.99 8.70 -1.29
N ILE A 50 -2.52 7.98 -2.27
CA ILE A 50 -3.29 6.74 -2.07
C ILE A 50 -2.74 5.61 -2.94
N TYR A 51 -2.45 4.48 -2.29
CA TYR A 51 -2.12 3.22 -2.96
C TYR A 51 -3.29 2.25 -2.82
N GLN A 52 -3.96 1.92 -3.92
CA GLN A 52 -5.13 1.06 -3.95
C GLN A 52 -4.83 -0.29 -4.60
N PHE A 53 -5.06 -1.39 -3.89
CA PHE A 53 -5.19 -2.71 -4.52
C PHE A 53 -6.55 -2.84 -5.19
N VAL A 54 -6.56 -3.14 -6.48
CA VAL A 54 -7.77 -3.39 -7.28
C VAL A 54 -7.68 -4.74 -7.97
N SER A 55 -8.81 -5.40 -8.22
CA SER A 55 -8.80 -6.62 -9.04
C SER A 55 -8.20 -6.36 -10.42
N ARG A 56 -7.55 -7.38 -11.01
CA ARG A 56 -6.99 -7.27 -12.38
C ARG A 56 -8.04 -6.90 -13.43
N LYS A 57 -9.31 -7.29 -13.21
CA LYS A 57 -10.43 -6.89 -14.07
C LYS A 57 -10.73 -5.39 -13.93
N ALA A 58 -10.85 -4.89 -12.70
CA ALA A 58 -11.04 -3.48 -12.41
C ALA A 58 -9.89 -2.61 -12.94
N HIS A 59 -8.65 -3.10 -12.79
CA HIS A 59 -7.43 -2.46 -13.31
C HIS A 59 -7.47 -2.23 -14.81
N ARG A 60 -8.02 -3.18 -15.57
CA ARG A 60 -8.11 -3.11 -17.03
C ARG A 60 -9.34 -2.35 -17.53
N SER A 61 -10.06 -1.67 -16.64
CA SER A 61 -11.29 -0.93 -16.98
C SER A 61 -12.38 -1.83 -17.61
N GLY A 62 -12.44 -3.11 -17.24
CA GLY A 62 -13.48 -4.01 -17.75
C GLY A 62 -14.85 -3.66 -17.17
N SER A 63 -15.87 -3.51 -18.02
CA SER A 63 -17.28 -3.27 -17.66
C SER A 63 -17.84 -4.27 -16.64
N ASP A 64 -17.25 -5.47 -16.59
CA ASP A 64 -17.75 -6.60 -15.79
C ASP A 64 -17.12 -6.68 -14.39
N SER A 65 -16.36 -5.66 -13.98
CA SER A 65 -15.80 -5.59 -12.63
C SER A 65 -16.89 -5.18 -11.63
N LYS A 66 -17.11 -6.01 -10.60
CA LYS A 66 -17.93 -5.64 -9.44
C LYS A 66 -17.27 -4.59 -8.52
N GLU A 67 -15.99 -4.30 -8.72
CA GLU A 67 -15.24 -3.32 -7.94
C GLU A 67 -15.12 -2.01 -8.73
N THR A 68 -15.73 -0.94 -8.21
CA THR A 68 -15.51 0.42 -8.70
C THR A 68 -14.26 0.99 -8.06
N THR A 69 -13.30 1.42 -8.88
CA THR A 69 -12.01 1.90 -8.39
C THR A 69 -12.07 3.39 -8.03
N ILE A 70 -11.12 3.89 -7.23
CA ILE A 70 -11.04 5.32 -6.87
C ILE A 70 -10.98 6.20 -8.11
N LEU A 71 -10.19 5.79 -9.11
CA LEU A 71 -10.07 6.54 -10.36
C LEU A 71 -11.34 6.51 -11.17
N THR A 72 -12.02 5.36 -11.26
CA THR A 72 -13.32 5.28 -11.94
C THR A 72 -14.32 6.23 -11.28
N MET A 73 -14.37 6.28 -9.95
CA MET A 73 -15.25 7.21 -9.24
C MET A 73 -14.88 8.67 -9.51
N LEU A 74 -13.59 9.02 -9.46
CA LEU A 74 -13.10 10.38 -9.74
C LEU A 74 -13.37 10.82 -11.18
N THR A 75 -13.14 9.95 -12.17
CA THR A 75 -13.41 10.23 -13.58
C THR A 75 -14.91 10.46 -13.80
N ASN A 76 -15.76 9.57 -13.29
CA ASN A 76 -17.22 9.72 -13.41
C ASN A 76 -17.71 11.03 -12.77
N LEU A 77 -17.19 11.39 -11.59
CA LEU A 77 -17.53 12.65 -10.92
C LEU A 77 -17.07 13.87 -11.74
N ARG A 78 -15.86 13.82 -12.30
CA ARG A 78 -15.32 14.89 -13.15
C ARG A 78 -16.16 15.07 -14.40
N GLU A 79 -16.56 13.99 -15.05
CA GLU A 79 -17.43 14.02 -16.24
C GLU A 79 -18.82 14.58 -15.91
N GLN A 80 -19.43 14.13 -14.79
CA GLN A 80 -20.72 14.64 -14.33
C GLN A 80 -20.66 16.15 -14.06
N LYS A 81 -19.61 16.63 -13.38
CA LYS A 81 -19.43 18.04 -13.04
C LYS A 81 -19.07 18.89 -14.27
N ALA A 82 -18.31 18.33 -15.23
CA ALA A 82 -18.05 18.99 -16.50
C ALA A 82 -19.35 19.21 -17.31
N ALA A 83 -20.26 18.24 -17.32
CA ALA A 83 -21.54 18.36 -18.00
C ALA A 83 -22.42 19.49 -17.43
N THR A 84 -22.32 19.74 -16.12
CA THR A 84 -23.05 20.83 -15.44
C THR A 84 -22.25 22.13 -15.32
N LYS A 85 -21.02 22.19 -15.87
CA LYS A 85 -20.07 23.31 -15.72
C LYS A 85 -19.77 23.69 -14.26
N GLU A 86 -19.86 22.71 -13.35
CA GLU A 86 -19.55 22.90 -11.94
C GLU A 86 -18.12 22.44 -11.65
N ALA A 87 -17.49 23.06 -10.64
CA ALA A 87 -16.21 22.59 -10.13
C ALA A 87 -16.39 21.28 -9.32
N LEU A 88 -15.46 20.34 -9.47
CA LEU A 88 -15.38 19.18 -8.59
C LEU A 88 -14.65 19.56 -7.30
N ILE A 89 -15.39 19.65 -6.20
CA ILE A 89 -14.87 20.03 -4.89
C ILE A 89 -14.87 18.82 -3.96
N ILE A 90 -13.71 18.50 -3.40
CA ILE A 90 -13.53 17.44 -2.39
C ILE A 90 -13.62 18.08 -1.00
N ALA A 91 -14.55 17.57 -0.19
CA ALA A 91 -14.77 17.98 1.20
C ALA A 91 -14.88 19.51 1.42
N GLY A 92 -15.44 20.23 0.44
CA GLY A 92 -15.62 21.69 0.51
C GLY A 92 -14.33 22.52 0.53
N LYS A 93 -13.16 21.89 0.41
CA LYS A 93 -11.85 22.54 0.67
C LYS A 93 -10.90 22.46 -0.52
N TYR A 94 -10.98 21.41 -1.31
CA TYR A 94 -10.05 21.16 -2.40
C TYR A 94 -10.77 21.12 -3.73
N GLU A 95 -10.45 22.04 -4.62
CA GLU A 95 -10.94 22.05 -6.00
C GLU A 95 -10.02 21.15 -6.85
N VAL A 96 -10.60 20.19 -7.58
CA VAL A 96 -9.86 19.33 -8.49
C VAL A 96 -9.59 20.08 -9.80
N ILE A 97 -8.31 20.34 -10.07
CA ILE A 97 -7.86 21.01 -11.30
C ILE A 97 -7.62 19.97 -12.40
N ASP A 98 -6.91 18.89 -12.08
CA ASP A 98 -6.52 17.89 -13.07
C ASP A 98 -6.35 16.50 -12.46
N LEU A 99 -6.50 15.48 -13.31
CA LEU A 99 -6.21 14.09 -13.02
C LEU A 99 -5.49 13.50 -14.24
N LYS A 100 -4.17 13.39 -14.15
CA LYS A 100 -3.31 13.00 -15.26
C LYS A 100 -2.76 11.59 -15.06
N ASP A 101 -2.92 10.73 -16.06
CA ASP A 101 -2.23 9.43 -16.11
C ASP A 101 -0.72 9.67 -16.33
N ARG A 102 0.11 9.04 -15.51
CA ARG A 102 1.58 9.15 -15.55
C ARG A 102 2.25 7.93 -16.14
N GLN A 103 1.53 6.84 -16.40
CA GLN A 103 2.15 5.55 -16.63
C GLN A 103 2.11 5.09 -18.10
N GLU A 104 3.11 4.30 -18.46
CA GLU A 104 3.18 3.57 -19.73
C GLU A 104 2.17 2.40 -19.76
N LYS A 105 1.68 2.10 -20.96
CA LYS A 105 0.74 1.00 -21.24
C LYS A 105 1.35 -0.35 -20.76
N ASP A 106 0.50 -1.26 -20.28
CA ASP A 106 0.81 -2.64 -19.88
C ASP A 106 1.56 -2.89 -18.55
N SER A 107 1.55 -1.92 -17.65
CA SER A 107 2.07 -2.09 -16.29
C SER A 107 1.09 -2.79 -15.33
N GLU A 108 1.64 -3.54 -14.35
CA GLU A 108 0.88 -4.25 -13.30
C GLU A 108 0.23 -3.29 -12.27
N TYR A 109 0.57 -2.01 -12.34
CA TYR A 109 -0.03 -0.91 -11.59
C TYR A 109 -0.23 0.27 -12.54
N ARG A 110 -1.12 1.21 -12.21
CA ARG A 110 -1.36 2.46 -12.93
C ARG A 110 -1.15 3.62 -11.96
N GLN A 111 -0.47 4.67 -12.40
CA GLN A 111 -0.17 5.84 -11.58
C GLN A 111 -0.82 7.07 -12.15
N PHE A 112 -1.55 7.80 -11.31
CA PHE A 112 -2.21 9.04 -11.64
C PHE A 112 -1.71 10.14 -10.73
N LEU A 113 -1.72 11.36 -11.25
CA LEU A 113 -1.43 12.56 -10.49
C LEU A 113 -2.71 13.39 -10.37
N LEU A 114 -3.25 13.44 -9.16
CA LEU A 114 -4.36 14.31 -8.81
C LEU A 114 -3.81 15.69 -8.45
N THR A 115 -4.22 16.73 -9.19
CA THR A 115 -3.84 18.11 -8.92
C THR A 115 -5.03 18.86 -8.33
N VAL A 116 -4.87 19.42 -7.13
CA VAL A 116 -5.92 20.17 -6.43
C VAL A 116 -5.46 21.55 -6.00
N LYS A 117 -6.39 22.51 -5.96
CA LYS A 117 -6.18 23.83 -5.36
C LYS A 117 -6.93 23.92 -4.03
N VAL A 118 -6.35 24.57 -3.04
CA VAL A 118 -7.06 24.90 -1.80
C VAL A 118 -7.96 26.10 -2.06
N ILE A 119 -9.27 25.95 -1.82
CA ILE A 119 -10.25 27.03 -1.99
C ILE A 119 -9.96 28.12 -0.94
N GLY A 120 -10.01 29.37 -1.37
CA GLY A 120 -9.73 30.53 -0.51
C GLY A 120 -8.25 30.80 -0.23
N ALA A 121 -7.33 29.98 -0.76
CA ALA A 121 -5.90 30.27 -0.70
C ALA A 121 -5.48 31.07 -1.95
N GLU A 122 -5.31 32.39 -1.80
CA GLU A 122 -5.07 33.31 -2.92
C GLU A 122 -3.74 33.07 -3.66
N SER A 123 -2.74 32.46 -3.01
CA SER A 123 -1.38 32.27 -3.57
C SER A 123 -0.81 30.86 -3.39
N ALA A 124 -1.63 29.87 -3.01
CA ALA A 124 -1.12 28.50 -2.82
C ALA A 124 -0.88 27.81 -4.17
N GLU A 125 0.33 27.32 -4.39
CA GLU A 125 0.62 26.39 -5.48
C GLU A 125 -0.33 25.17 -5.42
N PRO A 126 -0.80 24.65 -6.56
CA PRO A 126 -1.60 23.44 -6.59
C PRO A 126 -0.88 22.25 -5.95
N LEU A 127 -1.59 21.52 -5.09
CA LEU A 127 -1.11 20.29 -4.50
C LEU A 127 -1.18 19.17 -5.54
N ARG A 128 -0.11 18.39 -5.67
CA ARG A 128 0.00 17.26 -6.58
C ARG A 128 0.09 15.98 -5.77
N ILE A 129 -0.91 15.13 -5.85
CA ILE A 129 -1.09 13.98 -4.99
C ILE A 129 -1.09 12.70 -5.85
N PRO A 130 -0.18 11.74 -5.59
CA PRO A 130 -0.13 10.52 -6.36
C PRO A 130 -1.30 9.58 -5.99
N ILE A 131 -1.84 8.89 -6.98
CA ILE A 131 -2.79 7.81 -6.80
C ILE A 131 -2.27 6.61 -7.60
N THR A 132 -1.94 5.52 -6.92
CA THR A 132 -1.50 4.27 -7.57
C THR A 132 -2.60 3.22 -7.44
N GLN A 133 -2.95 2.59 -8.55
CA GLN A 133 -3.80 1.40 -8.56
C GLN A 133 -2.98 0.18 -8.92
N ALA A 134 -2.93 -0.79 -8.03
CA ALA A 134 -2.18 -2.02 -8.18
C ALA A 134 -3.10 -3.18 -8.57
N GLY A 135 -3.05 -3.57 -9.84
CA GLY A 135 -3.95 -4.50 -10.51
C GLY A 135 -3.48 -5.95 -10.51
N PHE A 136 -2.87 -6.40 -9.43
CA PHE A 136 -2.29 -7.74 -9.37
C PHE A 136 -3.35 -8.84 -9.49
N LYS A 137 -2.95 -9.98 -10.06
CA LYS A 137 -3.77 -11.20 -10.01
C LYS A 137 -3.76 -11.73 -8.57
N PHE A 138 -4.89 -11.63 -7.88
CA PHE A 138 -5.08 -12.27 -6.58
C PHE A 138 -5.69 -13.65 -6.82
N THR A 139 -4.96 -14.71 -6.50
CA THR A 139 -5.53 -16.06 -6.38
C THR A 139 -6.01 -16.19 -4.94
N ASP A 140 -7.26 -16.62 -4.72
CA ASP A 140 -7.84 -16.86 -3.40
C ASP A 140 -7.75 -15.67 -2.41
N ALA A 141 -7.83 -14.44 -2.93
CA ALA A 141 -7.73 -13.20 -2.15
C ALA A 141 -6.40 -12.98 -1.40
N VAL A 142 -5.33 -13.71 -1.77
CA VAL A 142 -3.98 -13.60 -1.20
C VAL A 142 -3.00 -13.02 -2.22
N LEU A 143 -2.02 -12.24 -1.75
CA LEU A 143 -0.84 -11.87 -2.53
C LEU A 143 0.17 -13.01 -2.42
N ASN A 144 0.53 -13.65 -3.54
CA ASN A 144 1.63 -14.61 -3.54
C ASN A 144 2.98 -13.88 -3.38
N ALA A 145 4.05 -14.64 -3.13
CA ALA A 145 5.38 -14.09 -2.87
C ALA A 145 5.84 -13.06 -3.92
N ASP A 146 5.77 -13.41 -5.22
CA ASP A 146 6.17 -12.54 -6.33
C ASP A 146 5.34 -11.24 -6.36
N LYS A 147 4.03 -11.34 -6.13
CA LYS A 147 3.15 -10.16 -6.12
C LYS A 147 3.35 -9.29 -4.88
N ILE A 148 3.83 -9.82 -3.76
CA ILE A 148 4.21 -9.01 -2.59
C ILE A 148 5.39 -8.10 -2.94
N GLU A 149 6.42 -8.63 -3.60
CA GLU A 149 7.57 -7.83 -4.01
C GLU A 149 7.19 -6.77 -5.04
N LEU A 150 6.43 -7.15 -6.08
CA LEU A 150 5.94 -6.19 -7.07
C LEU A 150 5.05 -5.10 -6.45
N ALA A 151 4.21 -5.46 -5.47
CA ALA A 151 3.40 -4.50 -4.74
C ALA A 151 4.27 -3.49 -3.98
N ARG A 152 5.33 -3.97 -3.32
CA ARG A 152 6.29 -3.10 -2.65
C ARG A 152 7.02 -2.19 -3.63
N MET A 153 7.50 -2.71 -4.77
CA MET A 153 8.15 -1.87 -5.78
C MET A 153 7.22 -0.75 -6.26
N ALA A 154 5.95 -1.08 -6.53
CA ALA A 154 4.95 -0.08 -6.90
C ALA A 154 4.65 0.92 -5.77
N LEU A 155 4.70 0.49 -4.51
CA LEU A 155 4.56 1.34 -3.33
C LEU A 155 5.73 2.31 -3.19
N VAL A 156 6.97 1.85 -3.40
CA VAL A 156 8.18 2.69 -3.37
C VAL A 156 8.14 3.72 -4.50
N GLN A 157 7.71 3.31 -5.70
CA GLN A 157 7.56 4.22 -6.85
C GLN A 157 6.32 5.12 -6.77
N HIS A 158 5.43 4.91 -5.80
CA HIS A 158 4.21 5.71 -5.65
C HIS A 158 4.53 7.16 -5.29
N ILE A 159 5.53 7.37 -4.44
CA ILE A 159 5.96 8.70 -4.02
C ILE A 159 6.96 9.21 -5.07
N PRO A 160 6.60 10.18 -5.93
CA PRO A 160 7.53 10.74 -6.88
C PRO A 160 8.64 11.47 -6.13
N THR A 161 9.89 11.25 -6.53
CA THR A 161 11.08 11.98 -6.01
C THR A 161 11.00 13.50 -6.17
N THR A 162 10.07 13.99 -6.98
CA THR A 162 9.89 15.41 -7.32
C THR A 162 8.76 16.09 -6.56
N LEU A 163 7.98 15.39 -5.73
CA LEU A 163 6.99 16.05 -4.88
C LEU A 163 7.71 16.58 -3.64
N THR A 164 7.79 17.90 -3.54
CA THR A 164 8.23 18.58 -2.31
C THR A 164 7.29 18.16 -1.19
N PRO A 165 7.77 17.45 -0.15
CA PRO A 165 6.95 17.19 1.01
C PRO A 165 6.55 18.55 1.57
N ARG A 166 5.26 18.86 1.57
CA ARG A 166 4.79 19.94 2.43
C ARG A 166 5.27 19.58 3.83
N ALA A 167 5.93 20.53 4.50
CA ALA A 167 6.39 20.34 5.87
C ALA A 167 5.26 19.63 6.63
N GLN A 168 5.54 18.40 7.09
CA GLN A 168 4.60 17.58 7.82
C GLN A 168 4.28 18.34 9.11
N THR A 169 3.34 19.27 9.06
CA THR A 169 2.87 19.98 10.24
C THR A 169 2.01 18.99 11.01
N GLY A 170 2.67 18.16 11.81
CA GLY A 170 2.05 17.38 12.89
C GLY A 170 1.60 15.96 12.59
N THR A 171 1.75 15.43 11.37
CA THR A 171 1.36 14.03 11.08
C THR A 171 2.59 13.14 10.85
N ALA A 172 2.78 12.15 11.73
CA ALA A 172 3.87 11.15 11.67
C ALA A 172 3.73 10.13 10.52
N GLN A 173 2.87 10.40 9.53
CA GLN A 173 2.61 9.46 8.43
C GLN A 173 3.71 9.59 7.38
N ILE A 174 4.52 8.55 7.24
CA ILE A 174 5.64 8.49 6.28
C ILE A 174 5.37 7.57 5.08
N HIS A 175 4.18 6.96 5.02
CA HIS A 175 3.74 6.09 3.93
C HIS A 175 2.38 6.53 3.38
N PRO A 176 2.07 6.26 2.09
CA PRO A 176 0.77 6.58 1.52
C PRO A 176 -0.36 5.79 2.20
N LEU A 177 -1.59 6.25 2.01
CA LEU A 177 -2.77 5.52 2.46
C LEU A 177 -2.94 4.24 1.63
N ILE A 178 -2.81 3.07 2.24
CA ILE A 178 -2.93 1.77 1.56
C ILE A 178 -4.37 1.26 1.67
N VAL A 179 -5.04 1.04 0.55
CA VAL A 179 -6.44 0.60 0.54
C VAL A 179 -6.66 -0.64 -0.31
N SER A 180 -7.63 -1.45 0.09
CA SER A 180 -8.09 -2.62 -0.69
C SER A 180 -9.55 -2.89 -0.41
N HIS A 181 -10.20 -3.73 -1.22
CA HIS A 181 -11.63 -4.02 -1.09
C HIS A 181 -12.11 -4.38 0.33
N ALA A 182 -11.32 -5.11 1.12
CA ALA A 182 -11.66 -5.49 2.50
C ALA A 182 -10.83 -4.73 3.55
N GLY A 183 -9.84 -3.95 3.12
CA GLY A 183 -9.00 -3.11 3.99
C GLY A 183 -8.05 -3.79 4.96
N ILE A 184 -8.05 -5.12 5.05
CA ILE A 184 -7.29 -5.85 6.07
C ILE A 184 -6.20 -6.75 5.47
N GLY A 185 -6.55 -7.85 4.79
CA GLY A 185 -5.59 -8.90 4.44
C GLY A 185 -4.40 -8.43 3.61
N ARG A 186 -4.65 -7.94 2.38
CA ARG A 186 -3.60 -7.49 1.44
C ARG A 186 -2.82 -6.30 2.00
N ASN A 187 -3.52 -5.36 2.63
CA ASN A 187 -2.91 -4.20 3.28
C ASN A 187 -1.93 -4.66 4.37
N ALA A 188 -2.36 -5.56 5.25
CA ALA A 188 -1.55 -6.10 6.33
C ALA A 188 -0.33 -6.85 5.82
N THR A 189 -0.48 -7.67 4.77
CA THR A 189 0.63 -8.39 4.14
C THR A 189 1.67 -7.41 3.58
N LEU A 190 1.26 -6.41 2.80
CA LEU A 190 2.20 -5.42 2.22
C LEU A 190 2.89 -4.59 3.30
N ILE A 191 2.16 -4.11 4.31
CA ILE A 191 2.70 -3.33 5.42
C ILE A 191 3.74 -4.16 6.20
N THR A 192 3.42 -5.41 6.52
CA THR A 192 4.33 -6.29 7.27
C THR A 192 5.58 -6.58 6.44
N TYR A 193 5.42 -6.86 5.14
CA TYR A 193 6.54 -7.08 4.23
C TYR A 193 7.46 -5.88 4.18
N ASP A 194 6.92 -4.68 3.96
CA ASP A 194 7.74 -3.47 3.82
C ASP A 194 8.49 -3.12 5.12
N ARG A 195 7.85 -3.30 6.28
CA ARG A 195 8.52 -3.13 7.59
C ARG A 195 9.69 -4.08 7.77
N ILE A 196 9.51 -5.38 7.51
CA ILE A 196 10.61 -6.35 7.66
C ILE A 196 11.66 -6.16 6.58
N TRP A 197 11.27 -5.81 5.34
CA TRP A 197 12.22 -5.51 4.26
C TRP A 197 13.17 -4.38 4.67
N ASN A 198 12.68 -3.34 5.33
CA ASN A 198 13.54 -2.25 5.83
C ASN A 198 14.52 -2.74 6.91
N LEU A 199 14.11 -3.67 7.77
CA LEU A 199 15.00 -4.29 8.76
C LEU A 199 16.03 -5.22 8.12
N ILE A 200 15.64 -6.04 7.14
CA ILE A 200 16.56 -6.85 6.32
C ILE A 200 17.62 -5.96 5.70
N ASN A 201 17.22 -4.79 5.19
CA ASN A 201 18.10 -3.84 4.52
C ASN A 201 18.74 -2.80 5.45
N SER A 202 18.57 -2.91 6.78
CA SER A 202 19.11 -1.96 7.73
C SER A 202 20.63 -1.92 7.66
N LYS A 203 21.17 -0.69 7.77
CA LYS A 203 22.61 -0.46 7.92
C LYS A 203 23.09 -0.85 9.31
N ASN A 204 22.22 -0.76 10.32
CA ASN A 204 22.51 -1.23 11.66
C ASN A 204 22.50 -2.77 11.68
N ALA A 205 23.62 -3.38 12.07
CA ALA A 205 23.76 -4.84 12.12
C ALA A 205 22.88 -5.46 13.21
N ASP A 206 22.70 -4.76 14.33
CA ASP A 206 21.97 -5.26 15.50
C ASP A 206 20.45 -5.32 15.24
N GLU A 207 19.95 -4.48 14.34
CA GLU A 207 18.53 -4.46 13.92
C GLU A 207 18.25 -5.40 12.75
N ARG A 208 19.29 -5.97 12.14
CA ARG A 208 19.16 -6.66 10.86
C ARG A 208 18.48 -8.01 11.02
N ILE A 209 17.44 -8.22 10.20
CA ILE A 209 16.74 -9.50 10.12
C ILE A 209 17.44 -10.42 9.12
N ASN A 210 17.59 -11.69 9.51
CA ASN A 210 18.11 -12.79 8.73
C ASN A 210 17.17 -14.01 8.85
N ARG A 211 17.54 -15.16 8.28
CA ARG A 211 16.68 -16.35 8.29
C ARG A 211 16.39 -16.90 9.68
N ILE A 212 17.31 -16.74 10.63
CA ILE A 212 17.22 -17.32 11.98
C ILE A 212 16.17 -16.58 12.80
N ASN A 213 16.14 -15.25 12.72
CA ASN A 213 15.24 -14.40 13.53
C ASN A 213 13.98 -13.91 12.77
N LEU A 214 13.79 -14.32 11.51
CA LEU A 214 12.67 -13.90 10.68
C LEU A 214 11.30 -14.26 11.30
N ASP A 215 11.14 -15.49 11.75
CA ASP A 215 9.85 -16.00 12.23
C ASP A 215 9.42 -15.32 13.53
N ASP A 216 10.37 -15.08 14.44
CA ASP A 216 10.11 -14.34 15.69
C ASP A 216 9.69 -12.90 15.40
N LYS A 217 10.40 -12.21 14.48
CA LYS A 217 10.05 -10.84 14.11
C LYS A 217 8.72 -10.76 13.38
N LEU A 218 8.39 -11.73 12.54
CA LEU A 218 7.07 -11.85 11.92
C LEU A 218 5.97 -11.94 12.98
N CYS A 219 6.15 -12.80 13.98
CA CYS A 219 5.13 -12.98 15.01
C CYS A 219 4.97 -11.73 15.87
N GLU A 220 6.06 -11.05 16.26
CA GLU A 220 6.02 -9.76 16.96
C GLU A 220 5.21 -8.70 16.19
N LEU A 221 5.55 -8.49 14.91
CA LEU A 221 4.89 -7.49 14.07
C LEU A 221 3.42 -7.81 13.79
N ILE A 222 3.09 -9.10 13.62
CA ILE A 222 1.70 -9.51 13.43
C ILE A 222 0.91 -9.32 14.71
N GLU A 223 1.46 -9.62 15.89
CA GLU A 223 0.80 -9.37 17.17
C GLU A 223 0.58 -7.86 17.41
N GLU A 224 1.58 -7.02 17.13
CA GLU A 224 1.46 -5.56 17.17
C GLU A 224 0.38 -5.05 16.19
N GLY A 225 0.38 -5.57 14.96
CA GLY A 225 -0.62 -5.25 13.95
C GLY A 225 -2.02 -5.68 14.36
N ARG A 226 -2.17 -6.84 15.03
CA ARG A 226 -3.47 -7.31 15.56
C ARG A 226 -3.96 -6.45 16.71
N LYS A 227 -3.09 -5.99 17.59
CA LYS A 227 -3.43 -5.05 18.68
C LYS A 227 -3.94 -3.71 18.14
N SER A 228 -3.27 -3.18 17.11
CA SER A 228 -3.57 -1.85 16.56
C SER A 228 -4.71 -1.83 15.54
N ARG A 229 -4.83 -2.85 14.69
CA ARG A 229 -5.77 -2.89 13.54
C ARG A 229 -6.81 -4.00 13.63
N GLY A 230 -6.79 -4.79 14.70
CA GLY A 230 -7.76 -5.83 14.97
C GLY A 230 -7.30 -7.24 14.58
N PRO A 231 -8.05 -8.27 15.03
CA PRO A 231 -7.62 -9.66 15.03
C PRO A 231 -7.40 -10.27 13.63
N ARG A 232 -7.93 -9.63 12.58
CA ARG A 232 -7.80 -10.11 11.20
C ARG A 232 -6.50 -9.67 10.50
N PHE A 233 -5.61 -8.96 11.18
CA PHE A 233 -4.30 -8.59 10.63
C PHE A 233 -3.45 -9.84 10.40
N VAL A 234 -3.07 -10.10 9.13
CA VAL A 234 -2.38 -11.34 8.65
C VAL A 234 -2.94 -12.60 9.33
N HIS A 235 -4.16 -12.98 8.98
CA HIS A 235 -4.92 -13.98 9.74
C HIS A 235 -4.97 -15.37 9.10
N SER A 236 -4.76 -15.48 7.79
CA SER A 236 -4.77 -16.78 7.12
C SER A 236 -3.38 -17.41 7.10
N ARG A 237 -3.34 -18.74 7.16
CA ARG A 237 -2.10 -19.52 7.01
C ARG A 237 -1.44 -19.26 5.66
N GLU A 238 -2.25 -19.14 4.62
CA GLU A 238 -1.81 -18.82 3.26
C GLU A 238 -1.10 -17.45 3.21
N GLN A 239 -1.68 -16.41 3.83
CA GLN A 239 -1.06 -15.08 3.90
C GLN A 239 0.31 -15.12 4.58
N LEU A 240 0.41 -15.83 5.71
CA LEU A 240 1.67 -15.97 6.43
C LEU A 240 2.71 -16.74 5.62
N ALA A 241 2.30 -17.83 4.95
CA ALA A 241 3.20 -18.63 4.12
C ALA A 241 3.77 -17.81 2.95
N GLN A 242 2.93 -17.08 2.21
CA GLN A 242 3.36 -16.24 1.10
C GLN A 242 4.21 -15.04 1.55
N LEU A 243 3.87 -14.43 2.69
CA LEU A 243 4.65 -13.35 3.30
C LEU A 243 6.05 -13.82 3.68
N ARG A 244 6.15 -14.95 4.38
CA ARG A 244 7.44 -15.55 4.76
C ARG A 244 8.27 -15.90 3.53
N ALA A 245 7.62 -16.46 2.50
CA ALA A 245 8.28 -16.80 1.24
C ALA A 245 8.97 -15.60 0.59
N ALA A 246 8.25 -14.49 0.45
CA ALA A 246 8.80 -13.27 -0.11
C ALA A 246 9.99 -12.74 0.72
N LEU A 247 9.88 -12.77 2.05
CA LEU A 247 10.94 -12.27 2.94
C LEU A 247 12.21 -13.13 2.89
N ILE A 248 12.05 -14.45 2.76
CA ILE A 248 13.19 -15.36 2.58
C ILE A 248 13.95 -15.02 1.29
N LEU A 249 13.24 -14.82 0.18
CA LEU A 249 13.84 -14.40 -1.09
C LEU A 249 14.56 -13.05 -0.95
N ALA A 250 13.97 -12.09 -0.23
CA ALA A 250 14.59 -10.79 0.02
C ALA A 250 15.89 -10.91 0.83
N ILE A 251 15.95 -11.80 1.82
CA ILE A 251 17.16 -12.08 2.62
C ILE A 251 18.25 -12.70 1.74
N GLU A 252 17.90 -13.70 0.93
CA GLU A 252 18.85 -14.36 0.01
C GLU A 252 19.44 -13.36 -0.99
N HIS A 253 18.60 -12.57 -1.65
CA HIS A 253 19.05 -11.56 -2.61
C HIS A 253 19.98 -10.52 -1.97
N ARG A 254 19.75 -10.13 -0.71
CA ARG A 254 20.68 -9.22 -0.01
C ARG A 254 22.02 -9.89 0.28
N ALA A 255 22.02 -11.16 0.70
CA ALA A 255 23.26 -11.90 0.93
C ALA A 255 24.06 -12.05 -0.37
N GLU A 256 23.40 -12.29 -1.50
CA GLU A 256 24.04 -12.31 -2.82
C GLU A 256 24.68 -10.96 -3.20
N ILE A 257 24.00 -9.84 -2.93
CA ILE A 257 24.57 -8.51 -3.18
C ILE A 257 25.82 -8.29 -2.33
N ALA A 258 25.77 -8.63 -1.03
CA ALA A 258 26.90 -8.47 -0.12
C ALA A 258 28.13 -9.28 -0.59
N ASN A 259 27.91 -10.54 -0.97
CA ASN A 259 28.98 -11.40 -1.47
C ASN A 259 29.62 -10.88 -2.76
N ARG A 260 28.85 -10.18 -3.62
CA ARG A 260 29.38 -9.56 -4.85
C ARG A 260 30.18 -8.29 -4.57
N THR A 261 29.78 -7.49 -3.58
CA THR A 261 30.50 -6.26 -3.22
C THR A 261 31.83 -6.52 -2.54
N ASP A 262 32.01 -7.67 -1.90
CA ASP A 262 33.27 -8.08 -1.29
C ASP A 262 34.29 -8.62 -2.31
N THR A 263 33.88 -8.86 -3.56
CA THR A 263 34.72 -9.36 -4.66
C THR A 263 34.94 -8.31 -5.75
N ALA A 264 35.62 -7.20 -5.45
CA ALA A 264 36.17 -6.19 -6.40
C ALA A 264 35.19 -5.50 -7.40
N PRO A 265 35.49 -4.29 -7.91
CA PRO A 265 34.54 -3.52 -8.71
C PRO A 265 34.44 -4.08 -10.14
N ILE A 266 33.34 -4.78 -10.44
CA ILE A 266 32.98 -5.16 -11.81
C ILE A 266 32.08 -4.06 -12.38
N HIS A 267 32.51 -3.43 -13.48
CA HIS A 267 31.67 -2.55 -14.30
C HIS A 267 30.45 -3.34 -14.81
N PHE A 268 29.24 -2.98 -14.38
CA PHE A 268 28.01 -3.64 -14.84
C PHE A 268 27.15 -2.72 -15.72
N HIS A 269 26.89 -3.19 -16.94
CA HIS A 269 25.73 -2.83 -17.75
C HIS A 269 24.47 -3.49 -17.18
N THR A 270 23.38 -2.72 -17.09
CA THR A 270 22.08 -3.13 -16.55
C THR A 270 21.22 -3.87 -17.57
N GLU A 271 21.04 -5.18 -17.40
CA GLU A 271 19.85 -5.90 -17.87
C GLU A 271 19.38 -6.89 -16.79
N ARG A 272 18.23 -6.61 -16.16
CA ARG A 272 17.54 -7.52 -15.23
C ARG A 272 16.26 -8.04 -15.88
N LYS A 273 16.30 -9.23 -16.48
CA LYS A 273 15.11 -10.05 -16.80
C LYS A 273 15.43 -11.52 -16.50
N GLY A 274 14.65 -12.16 -15.62
CA GLY A 274 14.55 -13.64 -15.58
C GLY A 274 14.94 -14.41 -14.31
N TRP A 275 14.60 -13.95 -13.09
CA TRP A 275 15.00 -14.66 -11.85
C TRP A 275 13.90 -15.43 -11.08
N LEU A 276 12.64 -15.42 -11.53
CA LEU A 276 11.53 -16.01 -10.76
C LEU A 276 11.21 -17.47 -11.12
N SER A 277 12.13 -18.41 -10.87
CA SER A 277 11.76 -19.84 -10.82
C SER A 277 12.62 -20.65 -9.83
N ARG A 278 12.17 -20.77 -8.57
CA ARG A 278 12.49 -21.89 -7.64
C ARG A 278 11.65 -21.74 -6.37
N ASN A 279 11.04 -22.83 -5.92
CA ASN A 279 10.05 -22.84 -4.83
C ASN A 279 10.44 -23.89 -3.77
N PRO A 280 10.72 -23.52 -2.50
CA PRO A 280 10.92 -24.47 -1.42
C PRO A 280 10.00 -24.20 -0.21
N PHE A 281 9.08 -25.10 0.14
CA PHE A 281 8.36 -25.03 1.43
C PHE A 281 8.14 -26.36 2.12
N LYS A 282 8.68 -26.46 3.35
CA LYS A 282 8.09 -27.15 4.52
C LYS A 282 8.57 -26.45 5.80
N HIS A 283 7.67 -26.37 6.80
CA HIS A 283 7.73 -25.71 8.12
C HIS A 283 7.38 -24.21 8.20
N VAL A 284 6.23 -23.90 8.82
CA VAL A 284 5.95 -22.85 9.85
C VAL A 284 4.49 -23.03 10.30
N LEU A 285 4.23 -23.26 11.60
CA LEU A 285 2.85 -23.48 12.12
C LEU A 285 2.63 -23.14 13.61
N THR A 286 3.34 -22.16 14.19
CA THR A 286 3.21 -21.83 15.63
C THR A 286 2.41 -20.57 15.94
N CYS A 287 2.30 -19.57 15.05
CA CYS A 287 1.69 -18.27 15.37
C CYS A 287 0.17 -18.13 15.11
N LEU A 288 -0.54 -19.23 14.81
CA LEU A 288 -2.00 -19.24 14.56
C LEU A 288 -2.83 -19.88 15.70
N ARG A 289 -2.20 -20.32 16.80
CA ARG A 289 -2.88 -21.16 17.83
C ARG A 289 -3.42 -20.43 19.07
N LYS A 290 -3.38 -19.11 19.16
CA LYS A 290 -4.07 -18.40 20.26
C LYS A 290 -5.51 -18.08 19.84
N LYS A 291 -6.46 -18.96 20.23
CA LYS A 291 -7.88 -18.58 20.33
C LYS A 291 -7.98 -17.45 21.37
N PRO A 292 -8.72 -16.36 21.11
CA PRO A 292 -9.11 -15.48 22.19
C PRO A 292 -9.99 -16.30 23.16
N ALA A 293 -9.65 -16.25 24.45
CA ALA A 293 -10.57 -16.71 25.48
C ALA A 293 -11.84 -15.87 25.37
N VAL A 294 -12.98 -16.55 25.24
CA VAL A 294 -14.31 -15.97 25.45
C VAL A 294 -14.56 -15.97 26.94
#